data_AF-A0A2Z3I121-F1
#
_entry.id   AF-A0A2Z3I121-F1
#
_cell.length_a   1.000
_cell.length_b   1.000
_cell.length_c   1.000
_cell.angle_alpha   90.00
_cell.angle_beta   90.00
_cell.angle_gamma   90.00
#
_symmetry.space_group_name_H-M   'P 1'
#
loop_
_entity.id
_entity.type
_entity.pdbx_description
1 polymer ?
#
loop_
_entity_poly.entity_id
_entity_poly.type
_entity_poly.pdbx_seq_one_letter_code
_entity_poly.pdbx_strand_id
1 'polypeptide(L)'
;MGERSKVIGEFGEDLVGHLLDLIGWKSRISNRDIPCNNSEAHASKSKARREHGLDYIYSYKSSLEDDTLFHVIISSKYSTKQYPVPSKLVNDFKSYFNELAMAIECFRVSELKEKLSENSKRHKRVSYTGVLFWLSHESEDDRSILDSLYNVQQIDNIDYGTIYLVDNERASFLYNSITYFYKCNNFKNVDFLYPANGNNNNLADRDLSGKILPCEYLTSGVIPFVLTDENGHKSIGISCINKFDDITLKRLIGLGNSISNALYHKLILLFPDFDELSHKEIVEEVLLSFTDQSISSHLEVRCLYDNFRSGTRI
;
A
#
# COMPACT_ATOMS: atom_id res chain seq x y z
N MET A 1 -7.28 23.87 23.80
CA MET A 1 -6.36 23.56 22.68
C MET A 1 -6.10 22.05 22.55
N GLY A 2 -5.81 21.31 23.63
CA GLY A 2 -5.54 19.86 23.55
C GLY A 2 -6.73 18.99 23.09
N GLU A 3 -7.96 19.34 23.46
CA GLU A 3 -9.16 18.56 23.11
C GLU A 3 -9.42 18.53 21.59
N ARG A 4 -9.31 19.68 20.91
CA ARG A 4 -9.43 19.74 19.45
C ARG A 4 -8.33 18.96 18.74
N SER A 5 -7.10 19.01 19.23
CA SER A 5 -5.99 18.21 18.67
C SER A 5 -6.23 16.71 18.83
N LYS A 6 -6.78 16.28 19.97
CA LYS A 6 -7.14 14.88 20.20
C LYS A 6 -8.23 14.40 19.23
N VAL A 7 -9.30 15.17 19.07
CA VAL A 7 -10.39 14.85 18.12
C VAL A 7 -9.88 14.76 16.67
N ILE A 8 -8.96 15.64 16.27
CA ILE A 8 -8.33 15.58 14.93
C ILE A 8 -7.50 14.30 14.78
N GLY A 9 -6.78 13.90 15.83
CA GLY A 9 -6.02 12.64 15.87
C GLY A 9 -6.93 11.42 15.71
N GLU A 10 -7.98 11.32 16.53
CA GLU A 10 -8.97 10.23 16.49
C GLU A 10 -9.65 10.12 15.11
N PHE A 11 -10.02 11.27 14.50
CA PHE A 11 -10.54 11.27 13.13
C PHE A 11 -9.53 10.73 12.11
N GLY A 12 -8.26 11.10 12.26
CA GLY A 12 -7.18 10.62 11.40
C GLY A 12 -6.91 9.13 11.56
N GLU A 13 -6.99 8.61 12.79
CA GLU A 13 -6.94 7.18 13.08
C GLU A 13 -8.11 6.46 12.40
N ASP A 14 -9.36 6.92 12.57
CA ASP A 14 -10.54 6.32 11.95
C ASP A 14 -10.45 6.27 10.41
N LEU A 15 -9.97 7.35 9.79
CA LEU A 15 -9.73 7.41 8.35
C LEU A 15 -8.73 6.34 7.90
N VAL A 16 -7.59 6.22 8.60
CA VAL A 16 -6.60 5.17 8.35
C VAL A 16 -7.22 3.80 8.59
N GLY A 17 -8.02 3.62 9.65
CA GLY A 17 -8.74 2.39 9.94
C GLY A 17 -9.59 1.89 8.78
N HIS A 18 -10.35 2.77 8.12
CA HIS A 18 -11.12 2.40 6.93
C HIS A 18 -10.25 1.97 5.76
N LEU A 19 -9.12 2.65 5.53
CA LEU A 19 -8.16 2.24 4.49
C LEU A 19 -7.52 0.89 4.82
N LEU A 20 -7.19 0.64 6.10
CA LEU A 20 -6.70 -0.65 6.57
C LEU A 20 -7.71 -1.77 6.32
N ASP A 21 -8.99 -1.53 6.55
CA ASP A 21 -10.06 -2.50 6.25
C ASP A 21 -10.17 -2.79 4.75
N LEU A 22 -10.00 -1.77 3.91
CA LEU A 22 -10.04 -1.88 2.45
C LEU A 22 -8.89 -2.74 1.90
N ILE A 23 -7.69 -2.60 2.47
CA ILE A 23 -6.50 -3.38 2.07
C ILE A 23 -6.42 -4.76 2.76
N GLY A 24 -7.46 -5.15 3.49
CA GLY A 24 -7.59 -6.48 4.11
C GLY A 24 -7.01 -6.62 5.52
N TRP A 25 -6.55 -5.53 6.15
CA TRP A 25 -5.93 -5.53 7.48
C TRP A 25 -6.97 -5.35 8.61
N LYS A 26 -7.98 -6.23 8.61
CA LYS A 26 -9.19 -6.12 9.46
C LYS A 26 -8.96 -6.52 10.91
N SER A 27 -8.22 -7.61 11.16
CA SER A 27 -7.95 -8.14 12.50
C SER A 27 -6.74 -7.46 13.18
N ARG A 28 -6.75 -6.12 13.19
CA ARG A 28 -5.70 -5.30 13.79
C ARG A 28 -5.97 -5.03 15.27
N ILE A 29 -4.91 -4.78 16.01
CA ILE A 29 -4.98 -4.23 17.36
C ILE A 29 -4.89 -2.72 17.24
N SER A 30 -5.80 -1.99 17.87
CA SER A 30 -5.83 -0.52 17.85
C SER A 30 -5.42 0.05 19.20
N ASN A 31 -4.79 1.22 19.18
CA ASN A 31 -4.54 2.11 20.32
C ASN A 31 -3.96 1.40 21.54
N ARG A 32 -2.70 0.96 21.40
CA ARG A 32 -1.94 0.26 22.44
C ARG A 32 -0.66 0.98 22.77
N ASP A 33 -0.43 1.15 24.07
CA ASP A 33 0.87 1.55 24.58
C ASP A 33 1.72 0.30 24.86
N ILE A 34 3.00 0.39 24.52
CA ILE A 34 4.01 -0.59 24.92
C ILE A 34 5.08 0.08 25.79
N PRO A 35 5.63 -0.62 26.80
CA PRO A 35 6.75 -0.11 27.57
C PRO A 35 7.96 0.20 26.69
N CYS A 36 8.65 1.29 27.01
CA CYS A 36 9.93 1.62 26.38
C CYS A 36 11.05 0.83 27.05
N ASN A 37 11.71 -0.04 26.29
CA ASN A 37 12.81 -0.87 26.78
C ASN A 37 14.19 -0.19 26.70
N ASN A 38 14.24 1.03 26.15
CA ASN A 38 15.47 1.82 25.99
C ASN A 38 15.24 3.29 26.39
N SER A 39 14.78 3.51 27.63
CA SER A 39 14.23 4.79 28.08
C SER A 39 15.18 5.99 27.97
N GLU A 40 16.48 5.76 28.17
CA GLU A 40 17.50 6.82 28.09
C GLU A 40 17.83 7.17 26.64
N ALA A 41 18.04 6.18 25.77
CA ALA A 41 18.31 6.45 24.35
C ALA A 41 17.08 7.04 23.62
N HIS A 42 15.88 6.67 24.05
CA HIS A 42 14.62 7.22 23.52
C HIS A 42 14.15 8.49 24.22
N ALA A 43 15.00 9.13 25.02
CA ALA A 43 14.63 10.35 25.73
C ALA A 43 14.22 11.46 24.75
N SER A 44 13.12 12.15 25.07
CA SER A 44 12.68 13.34 24.34
C SER A 44 12.83 14.56 25.23
N LYS A 45 13.49 15.61 24.74
CA LYS A 45 13.71 16.87 25.47
C LYS A 45 14.23 16.64 26.91
N SER A 46 15.22 15.75 27.04
CA SER A 46 15.86 15.36 28.31
C SER A 46 14.98 14.63 29.32
N LYS A 47 13.82 14.11 28.91
CA LYS A 47 12.99 13.21 29.72
C LYS A 47 13.06 11.79 29.15
N ALA A 48 13.45 10.85 30.00
CA ALA A 48 13.44 9.43 29.66
C ALA A 48 12.04 9.01 29.21
N ARG A 49 11.96 8.31 28.08
CA ARG A 49 10.68 7.83 27.53
C ARG A 49 10.27 6.54 28.24
N ARG A 50 9.02 6.48 28.70
CA ARG A 50 8.49 5.34 29.46
C ARG A 50 7.70 4.36 28.61
N GLU A 51 7.04 4.85 27.57
CA GLU A 51 6.18 4.07 26.70
C GLU A 51 6.17 4.63 25.28
N HIS A 52 5.68 3.83 24.33
CA HIS A 52 5.37 4.24 22.98
C HIS A 52 3.91 3.92 22.68
N GLY A 53 3.17 4.92 22.19
CA GLY A 53 1.81 4.73 21.69
C GLY A 53 1.82 4.20 20.26
N LEU A 54 1.07 3.13 20.03
CA LEU A 54 0.90 2.48 18.74
C LEU A 54 -0.56 2.61 18.30
N ASP A 55 -0.77 3.25 17.16
CA ASP A 55 -2.11 3.52 16.65
C ASP A 55 -2.73 2.20 16.15
N TYR A 56 -1.98 1.43 15.36
CA TYR A 56 -2.37 0.06 15.00
C TYR A 56 -1.19 -0.92 14.97
N ILE A 57 -1.49 -2.18 15.24
CA ILE A 57 -0.62 -3.33 14.97
C ILE A 57 -1.39 -4.34 14.15
N TYR A 58 -0.80 -4.80 13.05
CA TYR A 58 -1.33 -5.87 12.24
C TYR A 58 -0.30 -6.99 12.08
N SER A 59 -0.74 -8.23 11.92
CA SER A 59 0.16 -9.35 11.70
C SER A 59 -0.41 -10.33 10.69
N TYR A 60 0.41 -10.75 9.74
CA TYR A 60 0.00 -11.65 8.66
C TYR A 60 1.18 -12.50 8.16
N LYS A 61 0.88 -13.67 7.60
CA LYS A 61 1.87 -14.48 6.88
C LYS A 61 2.11 -13.81 5.52
N SER A 62 3.37 -13.55 5.17
CA SER A 62 3.68 -12.96 3.86
C SER A 62 3.34 -13.92 2.73
N SER A 63 2.72 -13.38 1.68
CA SER A 63 2.53 -14.07 0.39
C SER A 63 3.71 -13.84 -0.56
N LEU A 64 4.64 -12.95 -0.21
CA LEU A 64 5.81 -12.59 -1.01
C LEU A 64 7.12 -13.17 -0.46
N GLU A 65 7.13 -13.66 0.78
CA GLU A 65 8.24 -14.35 1.42
C GLU A 65 7.78 -15.63 2.13
N ASP A 66 8.36 -16.78 1.75
CA ASP A 66 8.07 -18.09 2.33
C ASP A 66 8.40 -18.12 3.83
N ASP A 67 7.52 -18.76 4.60
CA ASP A 67 7.66 -18.98 6.05
C ASP A 67 7.92 -17.71 6.89
N THR A 68 7.55 -16.53 6.39
CA THR A 68 7.75 -15.25 7.10
C THR A 68 6.44 -14.70 7.67
N LEU A 69 6.44 -14.44 8.98
CA LEU A 69 5.40 -13.66 9.66
C LEU A 69 5.79 -12.18 9.65
N PHE A 70 4.90 -11.31 9.20
CA PHE A 70 5.08 -9.87 9.31
C PHE A 70 4.33 -9.34 10.52
N HIS A 71 5.01 -8.53 11.33
CA HIS A 71 4.38 -7.60 12.26
C HIS A 71 4.50 -6.19 11.69
N VAL A 72 3.35 -5.55 11.51
CA VAL A 72 3.24 -4.19 10.98
C VAL A 72 2.87 -3.26 12.12
N ILE A 73 3.73 -2.27 12.38
CA ILE A 73 3.54 -1.24 13.39
C ILE A 73 3.15 0.03 12.66
N ILE A 74 1.99 0.60 12.99
CA ILE A 74 1.38 1.65 12.19
C ILE A 74 1.26 2.90 13.04
N SER A 75 1.67 4.04 12.49
CA SER A 75 1.36 5.36 13.04
C SER A 75 0.61 6.23 12.03
N SER A 76 -0.40 6.93 12.52
CA SER A 76 -1.23 7.88 11.78
C SER A 76 -0.90 9.31 12.22
N LYS A 77 -0.57 10.16 11.26
CA LYS A 77 -0.38 11.60 11.43
C LYS A 77 -1.36 12.31 10.51
N TYR A 78 -2.34 12.98 11.10
CA TYR A 78 -3.38 13.69 10.36
C TYR A 78 -3.39 15.19 10.67
N SER A 79 -3.61 16.00 9.65
CA SER A 79 -3.75 17.44 9.76
C SER A 79 -4.99 17.92 9.03
N THR A 80 -5.74 18.86 9.64
CA THR A 80 -6.84 19.55 8.94
C THR A 80 -6.34 20.63 7.98
N LYS A 81 -5.04 20.92 7.98
CA LYS A 81 -4.38 21.92 7.14
C LYS A 81 -3.51 21.25 6.10
N GLN A 82 -3.16 22.00 5.06
CA GLN A 82 -2.18 21.57 4.06
C GLN A 82 -0.87 21.05 4.68
N TYR A 83 -0.18 20.19 3.92
CA TYR A 83 1.18 19.80 4.24
C TYR A 83 2.07 21.03 4.50
N PRO A 84 2.95 21.00 5.51
CA PRO A 84 3.83 22.12 5.81
C PRO A 84 4.73 22.51 4.63
N VAL A 85 5.28 23.71 4.70
CA VAL A 85 6.37 24.13 3.80
C VAL A 85 7.57 23.16 3.91
N PRO A 86 8.37 22.96 2.84
CA PRO A 86 9.34 21.87 2.76
C PRO A 86 10.30 21.75 3.95
N SER A 87 10.82 22.87 4.47
CA SER A 87 11.74 22.86 5.62
C SER A 87 11.11 22.32 6.89
N LYS A 88 9.85 22.69 7.17
CA LYS A 88 9.09 22.18 8.31
C LYS A 88 8.67 20.73 8.08
N LEU A 89 8.26 20.40 6.85
CA LEU A 89 7.87 19.05 6.45
C LEU A 89 9.00 18.04 6.70
N VAL A 90 10.24 18.37 6.33
CA VAL A 90 11.40 17.51 6.60
C VAL A 90 11.62 17.30 8.11
N ASN A 91 11.47 18.35 8.91
CA ASN A 91 11.66 18.24 10.37
C ASN A 91 10.55 17.41 11.03
N ASP A 92 9.30 17.65 10.64
CA ASP A 92 8.15 16.89 11.12
C ASP A 92 8.27 15.41 10.72
N PHE A 93 8.67 15.13 9.46
CA PHE A 93 8.96 13.78 8.98
C PHE A 93 9.99 13.07 9.84
N LYS A 94 11.17 13.67 10.05
CA LYS A 94 12.23 13.07 10.88
C LYS A 94 11.74 12.77 12.28
N SER A 95 10.91 13.65 12.86
CA SER A 95 10.32 13.43 14.18
C SER A 95 9.38 12.22 14.17
N TYR A 96 8.43 12.17 13.23
CA TYR A 96 7.45 11.07 13.15
C TYR A 96 8.13 9.73 12.82
N PHE A 97 9.09 9.76 11.91
CA PHE A 97 9.90 8.60 11.56
C PHE A 97 10.65 8.04 12.77
N ASN A 98 11.35 8.90 13.51
CA ASN A 98 12.11 8.49 14.69
C ASN A 98 11.20 7.93 15.78
N GLU A 99 10.05 8.55 16.01
CA GLU A 99 9.08 8.01 16.96
C GLU A 99 8.64 6.59 16.60
N LEU A 100 8.31 6.35 15.33
CA LEU A 100 7.91 5.03 14.85
C LEU A 100 9.08 4.02 14.90
N ALA A 101 10.28 4.43 14.52
CA ALA A 101 11.48 3.59 14.57
C ALA A 101 11.77 3.10 16.00
N MET A 102 11.76 4.00 16.98
CA MET A 102 11.94 3.65 18.40
C MET A 102 10.83 2.73 18.91
N ALA A 103 9.61 2.93 18.44
CA ALA A 103 8.47 2.11 18.81
C ALA A 103 8.59 0.68 18.24
N ILE A 104 9.07 0.53 17.01
CA ILE A 104 9.39 -0.77 16.39
C ILE A 104 10.49 -1.48 17.19
N GLU A 105 11.58 -0.77 17.54
CA GLU A 105 12.67 -1.33 18.35
C GLU A 105 12.12 -1.91 19.67
N CYS A 106 11.29 -1.15 20.38
CA CYS A 106 10.70 -1.62 21.64
C CYS A 106 9.66 -2.73 21.44
N PHE A 107 8.90 -2.71 20.34
CA PHE A 107 7.92 -3.75 20.03
C PHE A 107 8.59 -5.12 19.83
N ARG A 108 9.75 -5.16 19.17
CA ARG A 108 10.52 -6.40 18.89
C ARG A 108 10.85 -7.22 20.13
N VAL A 109 10.92 -6.59 21.30
CA VAL A 109 11.22 -7.23 22.59
C VAL A 109 10.05 -7.16 23.58
N SER A 110 8.87 -6.76 23.12
CA SER A 110 7.68 -6.60 23.97
C SER A 110 6.95 -7.92 24.23
N GLU A 111 6.28 -8.02 25.39
CA GLU A 111 5.35 -9.13 25.69
C GLU A 111 4.22 -9.25 24.67
N LEU A 112 3.80 -8.12 24.08
CA LEU A 112 2.76 -8.11 23.06
C LEU A 112 3.22 -8.86 21.80
N LYS A 113 4.47 -8.67 21.39
CA LYS A 113 5.05 -9.44 20.28
C LYS A 113 5.07 -10.93 20.61
N GLU A 114 5.45 -11.31 21.83
CA GLU A 114 5.49 -12.72 22.24
C GLU A 114 4.11 -13.36 22.10
N LYS A 115 3.07 -12.74 22.65
CA LYS A 115 1.67 -13.19 22.54
C LYS A 115 1.21 -13.32 21.08
N LEU A 116 1.54 -12.34 20.24
CA LEU A 116 1.21 -12.38 18.81
C LEU A 116 1.95 -13.48 18.06
N SER A 117 3.14 -13.88 18.56
CA SER A 117 3.97 -14.91 17.95
C SER A 117 3.70 -16.33 18.48
N GLU A 118 2.87 -16.50 19.51
CA GLU A 118 2.59 -17.83 20.08
C GLU A 118 1.86 -18.76 19.10
N ASN A 119 1.00 -18.19 18.24
CA ASN A 119 0.24 -18.93 17.23
C ASN A 119 1.06 -19.20 15.95
N SER A 120 2.24 -18.57 15.81
CA SER A 120 3.06 -18.62 14.60
C SER A 120 4.25 -19.57 14.68
N LYS A 121 4.26 -20.54 15.62
CA LYS A 121 5.33 -21.54 15.79
C LYS A 121 5.68 -22.37 14.53
N ARG A 122 4.92 -22.22 13.44
CA ARG A 122 5.22 -22.80 12.12
C ARG A 122 6.12 -21.92 11.23
N HIS A 123 6.25 -20.62 11.52
CA HIS A 123 7.01 -19.67 10.70
C HIS A 123 8.48 -19.67 11.11
N LYS A 124 9.37 -19.70 10.13
CA LYS A 124 10.83 -19.73 10.33
C LYS A 124 11.42 -18.34 10.52
N ARG A 125 10.74 -17.31 10.00
CA ARG A 125 11.19 -15.92 10.00
C ARG A 125 10.10 -15.00 10.54
N VAL A 126 10.52 -13.95 11.23
CA VAL A 126 9.66 -12.85 11.68
C VAL A 126 10.25 -11.56 11.15
N SER A 127 9.43 -10.78 10.45
CA SER A 127 9.76 -9.48 9.90
C SER A 127 8.99 -8.39 10.65
N TYR A 128 9.64 -7.24 10.81
CA TYR A 128 9.06 -6.06 11.46
C TYR A 128 9.12 -4.90 10.48
N THR A 129 7.98 -4.26 10.25
CA THR A 129 7.90 -3.11 9.38
C THR A 129 7.02 -2.03 9.99
N GLY A 130 7.40 -0.78 9.76
CA GLY A 130 6.58 0.38 10.07
C GLY A 130 5.73 0.81 8.88
N VAL A 131 4.58 1.41 9.17
CA VAL A 131 3.82 2.21 8.20
C VAL A 131 3.48 3.55 8.85
N LEU A 132 3.98 4.63 8.25
CA LEU A 132 3.64 5.99 8.61
C LEU A 132 2.60 6.50 7.62
N PHE A 133 1.35 6.56 8.04
CA PHE A 133 0.33 7.33 7.32
C PHE A 133 0.49 8.79 7.69
N TRP A 134 0.75 9.64 6.70
CA TRP A 134 0.81 11.07 6.91
C TRP A 134 -0.15 11.75 5.95
N LEU A 135 -1.33 12.11 6.46
CA LEU A 135 -2.46 12.58 5.66
C LEU A 135 -2.85 14.01 6.01
N SER A 136 -3.42 14.72 5.02
CA SER A 136 -3.76 16.14 5.12
C SER A 136 -5.09 16.42 4.44
N HIS A 137 -6.00 17.09 5.17
CA HIS A 137 -7.35 17.37 4.68
C HIS A 137 -7.42 18.40 3.55
N GLU A 138 -6.66 19.49 3.67
CA GLU A 138 -6.69 20.61 2.71
C GLU A 138 -5.70 20.43 1.55
N SER A 139 -4.90 19.36 1.56
CA SER A 139 -4.01 19.03 0.44
C SER A 139 -4.76 18.20 -0.59
N GLU A 140 -4.47 18.47 -1.86
CA GLU A 140 -5.03 17.71 -2.97
C GLU A 140 -4.70 16.22 -2.83
N ASP A 141 -5.61 15.38 -3.34
CA ASP A 141 -5.54 13.93 -3.22
C ASP A 141 -4.35 13.33 -3.98
N ASP A 142 -3.85 14.02 -5.02
CA ASP A 142 -2.70 13.66 -5.85
C ASP A 142 -1.40 14.35 -5.42
N ARG A 143 -1.41 15.12 -4.33
CA ARG A 143 -0.21 15.81 -3.83
C ARG A 143 0.73 14.83 -3.13
N SER A 144 1.82 14.49 -3.80
CA SER A 144 2.94 13.74 -3.23
C SER A 144 3.82 14.62 -2.33
N ILE A 145 4.26 14.10 -1.18
CA ILE A 145 5.27 14.77 -0.33
C ILE A 145 6.68 14.20 -0.54
N LEU A 146 6.82 13.14 -1.34
CA LEU A 146 8.08 12.43 -1.55
C LEU A 146 9.18 13.31 -2.14
N ASP A 147 8.84 14.21 -3.07
CA ASP A 147 9.81 15.13 -3.70
C ASP A 147 10.49 16.04 -2.66
N SER A 148 9.76 16.44 -1.62
CA SER A 148 10.30 17.26 -0.54
C SER A 148 11.18 16.46 0.43
N LEU A 149 11.09 15.13 0.40
CA LEU A 149 11.80 14.20 1.28
C LEU A 149 13.00 13.52 0.61
N TYR A 150 13.18 13.68 -0.71
CA TYR A 150 14.20 12.99 -1.49
C TYR A 150 15.64 13.09 -0.92
N ASN A 151 16.00 14.25 -0.36
CA ASN A 151 17.34 14.49 0.19
C ASN A 151 17.50 14.13 1.66
N VAL A 152 16.47 13.55 2.29
CA VAL A 152 16.55 13.15 3.69
C VAL A 152 17.41 11.88 3.80
N GLN A 153 18.53 11.99 4.50
CA GLN A 153 19.47 10.88 4.75
C GLN A 153 19.77 10.74 6.23
N GLN A 154 20.16 9.53 6.64
CA GLN A 154 20.69 9.22 7.97
C GLN A 154 19.84 9.83 9.11
N ILE A 155 18.57 9.43 9.15
CA ILE A 155 17.58 10.00 10.08
C ILE A 155 17.86 9.54 11.52
N ASP A 156 18.46 8.36 11.67
CA ASP A 156 18.69 7.70 12.94
C ASP A 156 19.74 6.57 12.84
N ASN A 157 20.03 5.94 13.99
CA ASN A 157 20.91 4.77 14.13
C ASN A 157 20.16 3.58 14.78
N ILE A 158 18.83 3.51 14.60
CA ILE A 158 17.94 2.52 15.20
C ILE A 158 17.71 1.38 14.20
N ASP A 159 17.66 0.14 14.70
CA ASP A 159 17.26 -1.00 13.87
C ASP A 159 15.72 -1.11 13.84
N TYR A 160 15.10 -0.50 12.83
CA TYR A 160 13.66 -0.53 12.61
C TYR A 160 13.24 -1.37 11.38
N GLY A 161 14.19 -1.87 10.59
CA GLY A 161 13.89 -2.59 9.36
C GLY A 161 13.43 -1.65 8.24
N THR A 162 12.16 -1.72 7.84
CA THR A 162 11.59 -0.86 6.80
C THR A 162 10.43 -0.04 7.38
N ILE A 163 10.34 1.24 7.00
CA ILE A 163 9.17 2.09 7.28
C ILE A 163 8.63 2.59 5.95
N TYR A 164 7.39 2.22 5.64
CA TYR A 164 6.67 2.72 4.47
C TYR A 164 5.98 4.04 4.82
N LEU A 165 6.09 5.03 3.94
CA LEU A 165 5.37 6.30 4.03
C LEU A 165 4.17 6.25 3.09
N VAL A 166 2.98 6.54 3.61
CA VAL A 166 1.75 6.66 2.83
C VAL A 166 1.20 8.07 3.02
N ASP A 167 1.30 8.89 1.98
CA ASP A 167 0.74 10.23 1.90
C ASP A 167 -0.62 10.24 1.18
N ASN A 168 -1.16 11.42 0.89
CA ASN A 168 -2.45 11.57 0.20
C ASN A 168 -2.43 10.86 -1.16
N GLU A 169 -1.40 11.07 -1.98
CA GLU A 169 -1.28 10.47 -3.31
C GLU A 169 -1.35 8.94 -3.24
N ARG A 170 -0.58 8.34 -2.32
CA ARG A 170 -0.57 6.88 -2.13
C ARG A 170 -1.87 6.34 -1.57
N ALA A 171 -2.44 7.00 -0.55
CA ALA A 171 -3.71 6.60 0.03
C ALA A 171 -4.85 6.66 -1.00
N SER A 172 -4.92 7.74 -1.79
CA SER A 172 -5.90 7.94 -2.85
C SER A 172 -5.73 6.92 -3.96
N PHE A 173 -4.50 6.64 -4.39
CA PHE A 173 -4.23 5.62 -5.41
C PHE A 173 -4.68 4.22 -4.96
N LEU A 174 -4.35 3.83 -3.72
CA LEU A 174 -4.79 2.56 -3.13
C LEU A 174 -6.33 2.48 -3.08
N TYR A 175 -6.97 3.53 -2.54
CA TYR A 175 -8.42 3.60 -2.42
C TYR A 175 -9.12 3.48 -3.78
N ASN A 176 -8.71 4.29 -4.75
CA ASN A 176 -9.32 4.30 -6.09
C ASN A 176 -9.08 2.99 -6.84
N SER A 177 -7.88 2.42 -6.75
CA SER A 177 -7.55 1.13 -7.38
C SER A 177 -8.44 -0.01 -6.90
N ILE A 178 -8.64 -0.10 -5.59
CA ILE A 178 -9.42 -1.19 -5.00
C ILE A 178 -10.92 -0.96 -5.24
N THR A 179 -11.40 0.26 -4.99
CA THR A 179 -12.83 0.56 -5.13
C THR A 179 -13.31 0.52 -6.58
N TYR A 180 -12.46 0.83 -7.56
CA TYR A 180 -12.79 0.68 -8.98
C TYR A 180 -13.27 -0.74 -9.29
N PHE A 181 -12.49 -1.75 -8.90
CA PHE A 181 -12.85 -3.15 -9.18
C PHE A 181 -14.00 -3.65 -8.30
N TYR A 182 -14.15 -3.16 -7.06
CA TYR A 182 -15.32 -3.50 -6.23
C TYR A 182 -16.64 -2.91 -6.75
N LYS A 183 -16.59 -1.77 -7.44
CA LYS A 183 -17.79 -1.16 -8.08
C LYS A 183 -18.19 -1.86 -9.38
N CYS A 184 -17.29 -2.63 -9.99
CA CYS A 184 -17.59 -3.38 -11.20
C CYS A 184 -18.49 -4.58 -10.88
N ASN A 185 -19.76 -4.50 -11.24
CA ASN A 185 -20.76 -5.55 -10.95
C ASN A 185 -20.44 -6.92 -11.57
N ASN A 186 -19.52 -6.99 -12.53
CA ASN A 186 -19.20 -8.23 -13.25
C ASN A 186 -18.18 -9.11 -12.51
N PHE A 187 -17.60 -8.64 -11.40
CA PHE A 187 -16.61 -9.41 -10.64
C PHE A 187 -17.19 -9.87 -9.31
N LYS A 188 -17.30 -11.19 -9.17
CA LYS A 188 -17.69 -11.83 -7.90
C LYS A 188 -16.57 -11.74 -6.87
N ASN A 189 -15.32 -11.82 -7.32
CA ASN A 189 -14.16 -11.80 -6.44
C ASN A 189 -13.04 -10.90 -7.00
N VAL A 190 -12.50 -10.03 -6.15
CA VAL A 190 -11.35 -9.17 -6.43
C VAL A 190 -10.27 -9.46 -5.39
N ASP A 191 -9.17 -10.06 -5.82
CA ASP A 191 -8.02 -10.40 -4.97
C ASP A 191 -6.78 -9.65 -5.46
N PHE A 192 -5.86 -9.33 -4.55
CA PHE A 192 -4.52 -8.90 -4.92
C PHE A 192 -3.73 -10.06 -5.51
N LEU A 193 -2.96 -9.82 -6.56
CA LEU A 193 -2.09 -10.82 -7.16
C LEU A 193 -0.74 -10.85 -6.44
N TYR A 194 -0.26 -12.04 -6.11
CA TYR A 194 1.03 -12.28 -5.46
C TYR A 194 2.01 -12.94 -6.46
N PRO A 195 2.88 -12.14 -7.12
CA PRO A 195 3.75 -12.62 -8.19
C PRO A 195 4.80 -13.60 -7.66
N ALA A 196 5.26 -14.46 -8.57
CA ALA A 196 6.32 -15.41 -8.27
C ALA A 196 7.64 -14.66 -8.19
N ASN A 197 8.41 -14.93 -7.15
CA ASN A 197 9.71 -14.31 -6.95
C ASN A 197 10.65 -15.27 -6.21
N GLY A 198 11.93 -14.90 -6.13
CA GLY A 198 12.98 -15.71 -5.49
C GLY A 198 12.67 -16.17 -4.06
N ASN A 199 11.87 -15.38 -3.34
CA ASN A 199 11.58 -15.54 -1.92
C ASN A 199 10.26 -16.28 -1.64
N ASN A 200 9.41 -16.53 -2.64
CA ASN A 200 8.14 -17.29 -2.50
C ASN A 200 8.04 -18.46 -3.49
N ASN A 201 9.08 -19.29 -3.56
CA ASN A 201 9.17 -20.36 -4.55
C ASN A 201 8.59 -21.70 -4.08
N ASN A 202 8.18 -21.84 -2.81
CA ASN A 202 7.56 -23.05 -2.32
C ASN A 202 6.11 -23.19 -2.82
N LEU A 203 5.92 -23.95 -3.90
CA LEU A 203 4.61 -24.18 -4.54
C LEU A 203 3.55 -24.79 -3.60
N ALA A 204 3.95 -25.51 -2.55
CA ALA A 204 3.00 -26.18 -1.65
C ALA A 204 2.29 -25.22 -0.71
N ASP A 205 2.93 -24.10 -0.35
CA ASP A 205 2.48 -23.18 0.70
C ASP A 205 2.14 -21.77 0.18
N ARG A 206 2.18 -21.59 -1.14
CA ARG A 206 2.04 -20.30 -1.80
C ARG A 206 0.62 -20.05 -2.30
N ASP A 207 0.08 -18.91 -1.87
CA ASP A 207 -1.10 -18.31 -2.49
C ASP A 207 -0.68 -17.44 -3.69
N LEU A 208 -1.36 -17.60 -4.83
CA LEU A 208 -1.15 -16.76 -6.02
C LEU A 208 -1.93 -15.45 -5.96
N SER A 209 -2.97 -15.40 -5.13
CA SER A 209 -3.78 -14.22 -4.91
C SER A 209 -4.48 -14.28 -3.55
N GLY A 210 -4.91 -13.13 -3.03
CA GLY A 210 -5.65 -13.09 -1.77
C GLY A 210 -6.18 -11.71 -1.40
N LYS A 211 -6.79 -11.63 -0.21
CA LYS A 211 -7.46 -10.40 0.28
C LYS A 211 -6.56 -9.42 1.00
N ILE A 212 -5.34 -9.82 1.33
CA ILE A 212 -4.41 -9.01 2.12
C ILE A 212 -3.46 -8.30 1.17
N LEU A 213 -3.40 -6.98 1.22
CA LEU A 213 -2.37 -6.22 0.53
C LEU A 213 -1.02 -6.42 1.27
N PRO A 214 0.04 -6.89 0.59
CA PRO A 214 1.38 -6.93 1.17
C PRO A 214 1.90 -5.52 1.44
N CYS A 215 2.73 -5.34 2.47
CA CYS A 215 3.27 -4.03 2.84
C CYS A 215 4.07 -3.38 1.70
N GLU A 216 4.76 -4.22 0.92
CA GLU A 216 5.55 -3.84 -0.24
C GLU A 216 4.72 -3.13 -1.31
N TYR A 217 3.40 -3.37 -1.35
CA TYR A 217 2.51 -2.76 -2.31
C TYR A 217 2.03 -1.37 -1.89
N LEU A 218 2.16 -0.97 -0.61
CA LEU A 218 1.71 0.33 -0.11
C LEU A 218 2.35 1.51 -0.85
N THR A 219 3.62 1.37 -1.22
CA THR A 219 4.38 2.38 -1.95
C THR A 219 4.61 1.99 -3.41
N SER A 220 3.99 0.90 -3.89
CA SER A 220 4.12 0.49 -5.28
C SER A 220 3.38 1.47 -6.19
N GLY A 221 3.96 1.77 -7.35
CA GLY A 221 3.27 2.52 -8.42
C GLY A 221 2.32 1.66 -9.26
N VAL A 222 2.33 0.35 -9.04
CA VAL A 222 1.51 -0.61 -9.78
C VAL A 222 0.92 -1.63 -8.81
N ILE A 223 -0.39 -1.88 -8.90
CA ILE A 223 -1.09 -2.86 -8.08
C ILE A 223 -1.80 -3.87 -8.99
N PRO A 224 -1.35 -5.14 -9.02
CA PRO A 224 -1.99 -6.17 -9.80
C PRO A 224 -3.10 -6.89 -8.99
N PHE A 225 -4.15 -7.27 -9.69
CA PHE A 225 -5.34 -7.93 -9.16
C PHE A 225 -5.68 -9.17 -9.98
N VAL A 226 -6.22 -10.19 -9.30
CA VAL A 226 -6.95 -11.30 -9.92
C VAL A 226 -8.44 -11.02 -9.75
N LEU A 227 -9.13 -10.92 -10.88
CA LEU A 227 -10.56 -10.63 -10.97
C LEU A 227 -11.27 -11.90 -11.42
N THR A 228 -12.23 -12.38 -10.62
CA THR A 228 -13.01 -13.57 -10.96
C THR A 228 -14.45 -13.19 -11.23
N ASP A 229 -14.96 -13.50 -12.43
CA ASP A 229 -16.36 -13.27 -12.79
C ASP A 229 -17.31 -14.31 -12.16
N GLU A 230 -18.62 -14.18 -12.40
CA GLU A 230 -19.61 -15.14 -11.91
C GLU A 230 -19.46 -16.55 -12.49
N ASN A 231 -18.90 -16.66 -13.70
CA ASN A 231 -18.66 -17.92 -14.40
C ASN A 231 -17.34 -18.59 -13.97
N GLY A 232 -16.54 -17.94 -13.12
CA GLY A 232 -15.24 -18.42 -12.66
C GLY A 232 -14.07 -18.09 -13.59
N HIS A 233 -14.27 -17.29 -14.64
CA HIS A 233 -13.18 -16.82 -15.49
C HIS A 233 -12.31 -15.83 -14.72
N LYS A 234 -10.98 -16.01 -14.85
CA LYS A 234 -9.99 -15.13 -14.23
C LYS A 234 -9.49 -14.10 -15.24
N SER A 235 -9.58 -12.84 -14.86
CA SER A 235 -9.00 -11.70 -15.57
C SER A 235 -7.93 -11.06 -14.69
N ILE A 236 -6.99 -10.34 -15.31
CA ILE A 236 -5.94 -9.61 -14.62
C ILE A 236 -6.28 -8.13 -14.66
N GLY A 237 -6.38 -7.51 -13.49
CA GLY A 237 -6.47 -6.05 -13.36
C GLY A 237 -5.11 -5.49 -12.97
N ILE A 238 -4.68 -4.38 -13.56
CA ILE A 238 -3.45 -3.68 -13.16
C ILE A 238 -3.77 -2.20 -13.06
N SER A 239 -3.68 -1.65 -11.85
CA SER A 239 -3.75 -0.21 -11.63
C SER A 239 -2.36 0.40 -11.67
N CYS A 240 -2.21 1.52 -12.36
CA CYS A 240 -0.98 2.29 -12.45
C CYS A 240 -1.19 3.71 -11.91
N ILE A 241 -0.27 4.18 -11.08
CA ILE A 241 -0.31 5.56 -10.55
C ILE A 241 0.20 6.58 -11.56
N ASN A 242 1.06 6.15 -12.49
CA ASN A 242 1.64 7.02 -13.50
C ASN A 242 0.64 7.30 -14.60
N LYS A 243 0.76 8.49 -15.21
CA LYS A 243 0.01 8.90 -16.40
C LYS A 243 0.19 7.93 -17.56
N PHE A 244 -0.78 7.94 -18.46
CA PHE A 244 -0.76 7.14 -19.66
C PHE A 244 0.37 7.60 -20.61
N ASP A 245 1.19 6.65 -21.04
CA ASP A 245 2.16 6.81 -22.12
C ASP A 245 2.43 5.46 -22.79
N ASP A 246 2.99 5.47 -24.00
CA ASP A 246 3.19 4.28 -24.82
C ASP A 246 4.20 3.29 -24.18
N ILE A 247 5.23 3.80 -23.52
CA ILE A 247 6.26 2.99 -22.85
C ILE A 247 5.65 2.28 -21.64
N THR A 248 4.89 3.01 -20.82
CA THR A 248 4.22 2.46 -19.65
C THR A 248 3.16 1.44 -20.08
N LEU A 249 2.36 1.71 -21.13
CA LEU A 249 1.41 0.75 -21.67
C LEU A 249 2.09 -0.55 -22.11
N LYS A 250 3.16 -0.46 -22.92
CA LYS A 250 3.95 -1.64 -23.35
C LYS A 250 4.44 -2.46 -22.15
N ARG A 251 4.97 -1.79 -21.13
CA ARG A 251 5.47 -2.44 -19.90
C ARG A 251 4.36 -3.15 -19.12
N LEU A 252 3.19 -2.53 -18.98
CA LEU A 252 2.08 -3.13 -18.24
C LEU A 252 1.44 -4.30 -18.99
N ILE A 253 1.36 -4.26 -20.32
CA ILE A 253 0.95 -5.41 -21.14
C ILE A 253 1.95 -6.57 -20.92
N GLY A 254 3.26 -6.28 -21.02
CA GLY A 254 4.30 -7.27 -20.77
C GLY A 254 4.24 -7.86 -19.35
N LEU A 255 4.02 -7.01 -18.35
CA LEU A 255 3.85 -7.43 -16.96
C LEU A 255 2.64 -8.33 -16.80
N GLY A 256 1.47 -7.93 -17.32
CA GLY A 256 0.23 -8.71 -17.28
C GLY A 256 0.40 -10.09 -17.88
N ASN A 257 1.03 -10.19 -19.05
CA ASN A 257 1.38 -11.47 -19.67
C ASN A 257 2.35 -12.29 -18.82
N SER A 258 3.39 -11.67 -18.28
CA SER A 258 4.41 -12.37 -17.49
C SER A 258 3.85 -12.94 -16.17
N ILE A 259 3.02 -12.18 -15.44
CA ILE A 259 2.52 -12.61 -14.12
C ILE A 259 1.39 -13.64 -14.21
N SER A 260 0.73 -13.72 -15.37
CA SER A 260 -0.39 -14.62 -15.62
C SER A 260 -0.04 -15.80 -16.55
N ASN A 261 1.19 -15.85 -17.07
CA ASN A 261 1.58 -16.72 -18.18
C ASN A 261 0.66 -16.58 -19.41
N ALA A 262 0.12 -15.38 -19.65
CA ALA A 262 -0.90 -15.09 -20.66
C ALA A 262 -2.18 -15.94 -20.55
N LEU A 263 -2.46 -16.52 -19.37
CA LEU A 263 -3.66 -17.32 -19.10
C LEU A 263 -4.71 -16.47 -18.38
N TYR A 264 -5.32 -15.54 -19.11
CA TYR A 264 -6.41 -14.70 -18.60
C TYR A 264 -7.53 -14.55 -19.63
N HIS A 265 -8.75 -14.30 -19.14
CA HIS A 265 -9.88 -13.95 -19.99
C HIS A 265 -9.76 -12.52 -20.54
N LYS A 266 -9.40 -11.57 -19.66
CA LYS A 266 -9.12 -10.16 -20.00
C LYS A 266 -7.93 -9.63 -19.21
N LEU A 267 -7.24 -8.65 -19.79
CA LEU A 267 -6.24 -7.81 -19.14
C LEU A 267 -6.80 -6.38 -19.10
N ILE A 268 -7.08 -5.89 -17.90
CA ILE A 268 -7.66 -4.57 -17.66
C ILE A 268 -6.59 -3.68 -17.06
N LEU A 269 -6.19 -2.64 -17.78
CA LEU A 269 -5.17 -1.67 -17.36
C LEU A 269 -5.84 -0.35 -16.98
N LEU A 270 -5.60 0.13 -15.76
CA LEU A 270 -6.14 1.39 -15.27
C LEU A 270 -5.02 2.44 -15.18
N PHE A 271 -5.25 3.58 -15.83
CA PHE A 271 -4.38 4.76 -15.78
C PHE A 271 -5.16 5.96 -15.23
N PRO A 272 -4.51 6.90 -14.54
CA PRO A 272 -5.19 8.04 -13.92
C PRO A 272 -5.84 8.99 -14.94
N ASP A 273 -5.28 9.11 -16.14
CA ASP A 273 -5.65 10.12 -17.14
C ASP A 273 -5.98 9.55 -18.52
N PHE A 274 -6.23 8.24 -18.62
CA PHE A 274 -6.59 7.63 -19.89
C PHE A 274 -7.93 8.17 -20.42
N ASP A 275 -7.87 8.65 -21.65
CA ASP A 275 -9.00 9.12 -22.46
C ASP A 275 -8.98 8.40 -23.82
N GLU A 276 -10.08 7.72 -24.17
CA GLU A 276 -10.15 6.91 -25.39
C GLU A 276 -9.97 7.77 -26.65
N LEU A 277 -10.55 8.97 -26.70
CA LEU A 277 -10.47 9.84 -27.88
C LEU A 277 -9.04 10.29 -28.18
N SER A 278 -8.29 10.59 -27.13
CA SER A 278 -6.92 11.11 -27.24
C SER A 278 -5.86 10.01 -27.34
N HIS A 279 -6.13 8.80 -26.83
CA HIS A 279 -5.10 7.76 -26.68
C HIS A 279 -5.34 6.49 -27.51
N LYS A 280 -6.48 6.35 -28.18
CA LYS A 280 -6.79 5.15 -28.98
C LYS A 280 -5.74 4.83 -30.04
N GLU A 281 -5.28 5.83 -30.79
CA GLU A 281 -4.23 5.64 -31.81
C GLU A 281 -2.95 5.07 -31.20
N ILE A 282 -2.54 5.58 -30.03
CA ILE A 282 -1.36 5.10 -29.30
C ILE A 282 -1.54 3.64 -28.85
N VAL A 283 -2.73 3.26 -28.38
CA VAL A 283 -3.04 1.87 -28.00
C VAL A 283 -2.91 0.94 -29.21
N GLU A 284 -3.45 1.33 -30.36
CA GLU A 284 -3.39 0.55 -31.60
C GLU A 284 -1.94 0.39 -32.10
N GLU A 285 -1.14 1.47 -32.10
CA GLU A 285 0.28 1.43 -32.45
C GLU A 285 1.09 0.50 -31.51
N VAL A 286 0.81 0.57 -30.22
CA VAL A 286 1.44 -0.29 -29.21
C VAL A 286 1.09 -1.76 -29.48
N LEU A 287 -0.17 -2.08 -29.75
CA LEU A 287 -0.62 -3.44 -30.05
C LEU A 287 0.05 -4.01 -31.32
N LEU A 288 0.23 -3.20 -32.36
CA LEU A 288 0.93 -3.59 -33.58
C LEU A 288 2.41 -3.96 -33.33
N SER A 289 3.01 -3.43 -32.27
CA SER A 289 4.40 -3.73 -31.90
C SER A 289 4.58 -5.10 -31.22
N PHE A 290 3.51 -5.73 -30.74
CA PHE A 290 3.57 -7.06 -30.12
C PHE A 290 3.53 -8.17 -31.18
N THR A 291 4.29 -9.25 -30.96
CA THR A 291 4.26 -10.42 -31.84
C THR A 291 2.92 -11.16 -31.77
N ASP A 292 2.33 -11.24 -30.57
CA ASP A 292 1.02 -11.84 -30.35
C ASP A 292 -0.09 -10.82 -30.56
N GLN A 293 -0.76 -10.92 -31.71
CA GLN A 293 -1.85 -10.03 -32.09
C GLN A 293 -3.17 -10.36 -31.37
N SER A 294 -3.28 -11.53 -30.72
CA SER A 294 -4.47 -11.91 -29.96
C SER A 294 -4.67 -11.07 -28.69
N ILE A 295 -3.63 -10.38 -28.22
CA ILE A 295 -3.70 -9.44 -27.08
C ILE A 295 -4.81 -8.41 -27.30
N SER A 296 -5.02 -7.96 -28.54
CA SER A 296 -6.03 -6.96 -28.91
C SER A 296 -7.46 -7.38 -28.53
N SER A 297 -7.81 -8.67 -28.55
CA SER A 297 -9.14 -9.15 -28.18
C SER A 297 -9.34 -9.30 -26.67
N HIS A 298 -8.27 -9.19 -25.88
CA HIS A 298 -8.30 -9.40 -24.43
C HIS A 298 -7.91 -8.16 -23.62
N LEU A 299 -7.32 -7.14 -24.25
CA LEU A 299 -6.88 -5.91 -23.59
C LEU A 299 -8.01 -4.90 -23.48
N GLU A 300 -8.16 -4.33 -22.29
CA GLU A 300 -8.99 -3.16 -22.03
C GLU A 300 -8.16 -2.12 -21.27
N VAL A 301 -8.07 -0.91 -21.82
CA VAL A 301 -7.42 0.22 -21.14
C VAL A 301 -8.52 1.18 -20.70
N ARG A 302 -8.48 1.62 -19.44
CA ARG A 302 -9.55 2.42 -18.84
C ARG A 302 -8.97 3.50 -17.93
N CYS A 303 -9.79 4.52 -17.67
CA CYS A 303 -9.47 5.54 -16.68
C CYS A 303 -9.73 5.00 -15.26
N LEU A 304 -8.77 5.22 -14.35
CA LEU A 304 -8.86 4.85 -12.94
C LEU A 304 -9.90 5.69 -12.20
N TYR A 305 -10.03 6.96 -12.56
CA TYR A 305 -10.94 7.87 -11.88
C TYR A 305 -12.29 7.89 -12.59
N ASP A 306 -13.34 7.62 -11.82
CA ASP A 306 -14.72 7.79 -12.27
C ASP A 306 -14.95 9.26 -12.61
N ASN A 307 -15.11 9.57 -13.89
CA ASN A 307 -15.63 10.87 -14.30
C ASN A 307 -16.73 10.67 -15.36
N PHE A 308 -17.68 11.59 -15.43
CA PHE A 308 -18.82 11.43 -16.36
C PHE A 308 -18.41 11.39 -17.84
N ARG A 309 -17.16 11.77 -18.16
CA ARG A 309 -16.58 11.77 -19.51
C ARG A 309 -15.86 10.47 -19.84
N SER A 310 -15.36 9.75 -18.85
CA SER A 310 -14.58 8.52 -19.00
C SER A 310 -15.43 7.31 -19.39
N GLY A 311 -16.75 7.51 -19.57
CA GLY A 311 -17.58 6.58 -20.33
C GLY A 311 -17.65 5.17 -19.77
N THR A 312 -17.33 4.96 -18.48
CA THR A 312 -17.46 3.65 -17.83
C THR A 312 -18.94 3.29 -17.83
N ARG A 313 -19.39 2.59 -18.87
CA ARG A 313 -20.72 1.99 -18.94
C ARG A 313 -20.72 0.88 -17.92
N ILE A 314 -21.32 1.17 -16.75
CA ILE A 314 -21.69 0.20 -15.72
C ILE A 314 -22.60 -0.86 -16.35
#